data_AF-A0AAJ3KWN1-F1
#
_entry.id   AF-A0AAJ3KWN1-F1
#
_cell.length_a   1.000
_cell.length_b   1.000
_cell.length_c   1.000
_cell.angle_alpha   90.00
_cell.angle_beta   90.00
_cell.angle_gamma   90.00
#
_symmetry.space_group_name_H-M   'P 1'
#
loop_
_entity.id
_entity.type
_entity.pdbx_description
1 polymer ?
#
loop_
_entity_poly.entity_id
_entity_poly.type
_entity_poly.pdbx_seq_one_letter_code
_entity_poly.pdbx_strand_id
1 'polypeptide(L)' 'MGNVSLETKKAYAARTRRSNYAASLRLEGFKTTFADGERKMPTREEVLKAFTQTRT' A
#
# COMPACT_ATOMS: atom_id res chain seq x y z
N MET A 1 -5.88 26.02 20.40
CA MET A 1 -5.66 25.08 19.29
C MET A 1 -6.85 25.17 18.35
N GLY A 2 -6.64 25.56 17.10
CA GLY A 2 -7.73 25.84 16.15
C GLY A 2 -8.61 24.61 15.92
N ASN A 3 -9.92 24.84 15.75
CA ASN A 3 -10.90 23.80 15.48
C ASN A 3 -10.64 23.20 14.09
N VAL A 4 -9.82 22.14 14.03
CA VAL A 4 -9.52 21.43 12.76
C VAL A 4 -10.72 20.58 12.38
N SER A 5 -11.30 20.88 11.22
CA SER A 5 -12.46 20.16 10.70
C SER A 5 -12.18 18.66 10.49
N LEU A 6 -13.24 17.85 10.53
CA LEU A 6 -13.16 16.41 10.21
C LEU A 6 -12.60 16.18 8.80
N GLU A 7 -13.04 16.98 7.82
CA GLU A 7 -12.61 16.85 6.43
C GLU A 7 -11.11 17.14 6.27
N THR A 8 -10.59 18.14 7.01
CA THR A 8 -9.15 18.40 7.06
C THR A 8 -8.37 17.20 7.60
N LYS A 9 -8.88 16.52 8.63
CA LYS A 9 -8.25 15.31 9.18
C LYS A 9 -8.27 14.15 8.19
N LYS A 10 -9.39 13.95 7.48
CA LYS A 10 -9.51 12.92 6.44
C LYS A 10 -8.56 13.18 5.27
N ALA A 11 -8.49 14.42 4.80
CA ALA A 11 -7.59 14.82 3.72
C ALA A 11 -6.12 14.59 4.09
N TYR A 12 -5.73 14.95 5.32
CA TYR A 12 -4.40 14.67 5.83
C TYR A 12 -4.11 13.17 5.86
N ALA A 13 -5.01 12.37 6.44
CA ALA A 13 -4.85 10.93 6.52
C ALA A 13 -4.73 10.29 5.13
N ALA A 14 -5.56 10.69 4.17
CA ALA A 14 -5.47 10.20 2.79
C ALA A 14 -4.11 10.52 2.15
N ARG A 15 -3.58 11.73 2.39
CA ARG A 15 -2.28 12.17 1.89
C ARG A 15 -1.11 11.37 2.48
N THR A 16 -1.14 11.07 3.78
CA THR A 16 0.03 10.47 4.48
C THR A 16 -0.07 8.97 4.69
N ARG A 17 -1.21 8.33 4.42
CA ARG A 17 -1.40 6.89 4.74
C ARG A 17 -0.35 6.00 4.11
N ARG A 18 -0.05 6.19 2.81
CA ARG A 18 0.92 5.35 2.08
C ARG A 18 2.34 5.51 2.61
N SER A 19 2.77 6.74 2.87
CA SER A 19 4.10 7.01 3.41
C SER A 19 4.28 6.48 4.82
N ASN A 20 3.26 6.65 5.66
CA ASN A 20 3.30 6.17 7.03
C ASN A 20 3.35 4.64 7.09
N TYR A 21 2.54 3.97 6.26
CA TYR A 21 2.57 2.51 6.16
C TYR A 21 3.94 1.98 5.71
N ALA A 22 4.51 2.56 4.65
CA ALA A 22 5.85 2.17 4.19
C ALA A 22 6.92 2.40 5.27
N ALA A 23 6.84 3.51 6.02
CA ALA A 23 7.73 3.78 7.14
C ALA A 23 7.56 2.75 8.28
N SER A 24 6.32 2.40 8.65
CA SER A 24 6.04 1.35 9.64
C SER A 24 6.67 0.01 9.24
N LEU A 25 6.52 -0.41 7.99
CA LEU A 25 7.14 -1.64 7.49
C LEU A 25 8.67 -1.61 7.59
N ARG A 26 9.30 -0.46 7.33
CA ARG A 26 10.76 -0.34 7.50
C ARG A 26 11.19 -0.44 8.96
N LEU A 27 10.42 0.12 9.89
CA LEU A 27 10.68 -0.01 11.33
C LEU A 27 10.59 -1.46 11.80
N GLU A 28 9.72 -2.26 11.18
CA GLU A 28 9.58 -3.70 11.42
C GLU A 28 10.66 -4.54 10.70
N GLY A 29 11.58 -3.92 9.96
CA GLY A 29 12.69 -4.59 9.29
C GLY A 29 12.39 -5.07 7.87
N PHE A 30 11.21 -4.78 7.32
CA PHE A 30 10.90 -5.09 5.93
C PHE A 30 11.66 -4.15 4.99
N LYS A 31 12.31 -4.73 3.98
CA LYS A 31 12.95 -3.98 2.89
C LYS A 31 11.89 -3.47 1.93
N THR A 32 11.27 -2.33 2.25
CA THR A 32 10.21 -1.72 1.43
C THR A 32 10.61 -0.35 0.88
N THR A 33 10.20 -0.11 -0.35
CA THR A 33 10.35 1.13 -1.10
C THR A 33 8.99 1.75 -1.37
N PHE A 34 8.95 3.01 -1.79
CA PHE A 34 7.69 3.63 -2.21
C PHE A 34 7.11 2.97 -3.48
N ALA A 35 7.97 2.48 -4.36
CA ALA A 35 7.58 1.81 -5.60
C ALA A 35 6.77 0.53 -5.35
N ASP A 36 7.00 -0.15 -4.23
CA ASP A 36 6.24 -1.35 -3.85
C ASP A 36 4.76 -1.05 -3.63
N GLY A 37 4.42 0.17 -3.20
CA GLY A 37 3.03 0.64 -3.04
C GLY A 37 2.37 1.08 -4.34
N GLU A 38 3.12 1.23 -5.43
CA GLU A 38 2.61 1.57 -6.77
C GLU A 38 2.43 0.33 -7.65
N ARG A 39 3.05 -0.80 -7.28
CA ARG A 39 2.95 -2.04 -8.00
C ARG A 39 1.49 -2.53 -7.98
N LYS A 40 0.87 -2.60 -9.17
CA LYS A 40 -0.44 -3.20 -9.31
C LYS A 40 -0.35 -4.66 -8.88
N MET A 41 -1.17 -5.04 -7.90
CA MET A 41 -1.34 -6.43 -7.53
C MET A 41 -2.03 -7.16 -8.67
N PRO A 42 -1.58 -8.37 -9.03
CA PRO A 42 -2.24 -9.16 -10.05
C PRO A 42 -3.66 -9.50 -9.61
N THR A 43 -4.57 -9.62 -10.58
CA THR A 43 -5.92 -10.09 -10.30
C THR A 43 -5.91 -11.56 -9.91
N ARG A 44 -7.01 -12.02 -9.31
CA ARG A 44 -7.16 -13.42 -8.96
C ARG A 44 -7.04 -14.33 -10.19
N GLU A 45 -7.63 -13.93 -11.32
CA GLU A 45 -7.54 -14.68 -12.58
C GLU A 45 -6.11 -14.76 -13.10
N GLU A 46 -5.37 -13.65 -13.06
CA GLU A 46 -3.96 -13.59 -13.48
C GLU A 46 -3.08 -14.53 -12.64
N VAL A 47 -3.30 -14.55 -11.32
CA VAL A 47 -2.60 -15.47 -10.41
C VAL A 47 -2.93 -16.91 -10.76
N LEU A 48 -4.22 -17.26 -10.89
CA LEU A 48 -4.63 -18.63 -11.19
C LEU A 48 -4.06 -19.14 -12.52
N LYS A 49 -4.03 -18.28 -13.56
CA LYS A 49 -3.43 -18.62 -14.85
C LYS A 49 -1.93 -18.89 -14.74
N ALA A 50 -1.19 -18.06 -13.99
CA ALA A 50 0.24 -18.29 -13.81
C ALA A 50 0.53 -19.64 -13.13
N PHE A 51 -0.25 -20.00 -12.10
CA PHE A 51 -0.06 -21.27 -11.39
C PHE A 51 -0.51 -22.51 -12.18
N THR A 52 -1.50 -22.39 -13.08
CA THR A 52 -1.89 -23.52 -13.94
C THR A 52 -0.92 -23.73 -15.10
N GLN A 53 -0.31 -22.68 -15.64
CA GLN A 53 0.69 -22.77 -16.71
C GLN A 53 2.03 -23.34 -16.26
N THR A 54 2.38 -23.21 -14.98
CA THR A 54 3.67 -23.68 -14.43
C THR A 54 3.65 -25.18 -14.09
N ARG A 55 2.54 -25.90 -14.36
CA ARG A 55 2.28 -27.27 -13.89
C ARG A 55 2.40 -28.36 -14.97
N THR A 56 2.96 -28.01 -16.13
CA THR A 56 3.36 -28.94 -17.22
C THR A 56 4.87 -28.97 -17.33
#